data_AF-A0AA47N2L7-F1
#
_entry.id   AF-A0AA47N2L7-F1
#
_cell.length_a   1.000
_cell.length_b   1.000
_cell.length_c   1.000
_cell.angle_alpha   90.00
_cell.angle_beta   90.00
_cell.angle_gamma   90.00
#
_symmetry.space_group_name_H-M   'P 1'
#
loop_
_entity.id
_entity.type
_entity.pdbx_description
1 polymer ?
#
loop_
_entity_poly.entity_id
_entity_poly.type
_entity_poly.pdbx_seq_one_letter_code
_entity_poly.pdbx_strand_id
1 'polypeptide(L)'
;MSFTNRLYTQRTSSVYGGAGGRGTRISIGATGGGLVQSSPGGFCLSDGLDLHVGANEKATMQNLNDRLASYLEKVRTLEKENNELEKKIREWYMNKTVVCHDHSHYLATIKDLKDKICFASSINAKVILEIDNTKLAADDFQMKFANEQSMRLAVEADSAGLRRGLDELNMNRMDLENQYESLKVELIMLQENHKEEMASFRSRVGGQVEVSVDASPSPDLNKAMSEVREYYESLIIKNRKELETWYQSKMTEVTVIVEQESENLRLALIELKELKITLQRLQIELQSNISMGTLVETQGRFTVQLSGLQFTVTSLEEQLSQLHANIISHRQEYDMLLDLKTRLELEIKEYRRLLDGEDESHKQVVTKIITVVETVVDGKVVESSKTVDVDVDEQ
;
A
#
# COMPACT_ATOMS: atom_id res chain seq x y z
N MET A 1 -22.70 3.37 -5.48
CA MET A 1 -21.97 2.58 -6.49
C MET A 1 -21.90 1.15 -5.99
N SER A 2 -22.53 0.21 -6.72
CA SER A 2 -22.63 -1.20 -6.34
C SER A 2 -21.41 -1.96 -6.85
N PHE A 3 -20.64 -2.58 -5.96
CA PHE A 3 -19.51 -3.44 -6.32
C PHE A 3 -20.00 -4.88 -6.47
N THR A 4 -20.31 -5.27 -7.70
CA THR A 4 -20.49 -6.69 -8.08
C THR A 4 -19.13 -7.37 -8.20
N ASN A 5 -18.83 -8.26 -7.26
CA ASN A 5 -17.69 -9.19 -7.33
C ASN A 5 -17.94 -10.23 -8.43
N ARG A 6 -17.22 -10.11 -9.54
CA ARG A 6 -17.19 -11.10 -10.62
C ARG A 6 -16.00 -12.04 -10.36
N LEU A 7 -16.27 -13.22 -9.81
CA LEU A 7 -15.29 -14.29 -9.64
C LEU A 7 -14.81 -14.76 -11.03
N TYR A 8 -13.59 -14.41 -11.41
CA TYR A 8 -12.89 -15.04 -12.52
C TYR A 8 -12.25 -16.34 -12.03
N THR A 9 -12.83 -17.47 -12.42
CA THR A 9 -12.16 -18.77 -12.33
C THR A 9 -11.00 -18.78 -13.32
N GLN A 10 -9.79 -18.42 -12.88
CA GLN A 10 -8.58 -18.69 -13.65
C GLN A 10 -8.20 -20.16 -13.51
N ARG A 11 -8.42 -20.94 -14.56
CA ARG A 11 -7.73 -22.23 -14.72
C ARG A 11 -6.31 -21.94 -15.18
N THR A 12 -5.32 -22.37 -14.40
CA THR A 12 -3.92 -22.32 -14.78
C THR A 12 -3.62 -23.41 -15.80
N SER A 13 -3.42 -23.05 -17.06
CA SER A 13 -2.79 -23.91 -18.06
C SER A 13 -1.27 -23.84 -17.88
N SER A 14 -0.65 -24.94 -17.46
CA SER A 14 0.82 -25.05 -17.43
C SER A 14 1.34 -25.22 -18.86
N VAL A 15 2.07 -24.22 -19.36
CA VAL A 15 2.79 -24.28 -20.63
C VAL A 15 4.28 -24.45 -20.30
N TYR A 16 4.82 -25.64 -20.58
CA TYR A 16 6.27 -25.85 -20.59
C TYR A 16 6.80 -25.45 -21.97
N GLY A 17 7.36 -24.23 -22.05
CA GLY A 17 7.98 -23.70 -23.26
C GLY A 17 9.43 -24.17 -23.39
N GLY A 18 9.67 -25.20 -24.19
CA GLY A 18 11.02 -25.56 -24.63
C GLY A 18 11.53 -24.57 -25.67
N ALA A 19 12.73 -24.03 -25.45
CA ALA A 19 13.42 -23.19 -26.41
C ALA A 19 13.75 -23.98 -27.68
N GLY A 20 13.20 -23.56 -28.83
CA GLY A 20 13.49 -24.16 -30.13
C GLY A 20 12.22 -24.25 -30.99
N GLY A 21 12.03 -23.27 -31.87
CA GLY A 21 10.88 -23.25 -32.78
C GLY A 21 10.87 -24.46 -33.73
N ARG A 22 9.98 -25.42 -33.47
CA ARG A 22 9.16 -26.19 -34.43
C ARG A 22 8.43 -27.32 -33.68
N GLY A 23 7.09 -27.27 -33.67
CA GLY A 23 6.21 -28.43 -33.43
C GLY A 23 5.78 -28.67 -31.98
N THR A 24 4.75 -27.95 -31.53
CA THR A 24 3.99 -28.31 -30.32
C THR A 24 3.23 -29.61 -30.58
N ARG A 25 3.52 -30.68 -29.83
CA ARG A 25 2.76 -31.94 -29.89
C ARG A 25 1.90 -32.08 -28.65
N ILE A 26 0.59 -32.23 -28.84
CA ILE A 26 -0.39 -32.53 -27.79
C ILE A 26 -0.60 -34.04 -27.83
N SER A 27 -0.22 -34.75 -26.76
CA SER A 27 -0.52 -36.17 -26.61
C SER A 27 -1.88 -36.33 -25.92
N ILE A 28 -2.86 -36.90 -26.63
CA ILE A 28 -4.07 -37.46 -26.03
C ILE A 28 -3.82 -38.95 -25.79
N GLY A 29 -3.98 -39.40 -24.55
CA GLY A 29 -3.94 -40.81 -24.20
C GLY A 29 -5.22 -41.49 -24.69
N ALA A 30 -5.07 -42.40 -25.66
CA ALA A 30 -6.12 -43.34 -26.04
C ALA A 30 -5.57 -44.77 -25.84
N THR A 31 -6.32 -45.50 -25.03
CA THR A 31 -6.11 -46.87 -24.59
C THR A 31 -6.23 -47.89 -25.73
N GLY A 32 -5.52 -49.00 -25.56
CA GLY A 32 -5.26 -50.03 -26.55
C GLY A 32 -6.47 -50.74 -27.17
N GLY A 33 -6.19 -51.40 -28.29
CA GLY A 33 -7.06 -52.39 -28.93
C GLY A 33 -6.75 -52.54 -30.42
N GLY A 34 -6.08 -53.63 -30.82
CA GLY A 34 -5.85 -53.99 -32.23
C GLY A 34 -4.68 -54.96 -32.37
N LEU A 35 -4.89 -56.25 -32.14
CA LEU A 35 -5.30 -57.26 -33.12
C LEU A 35 -4.22 -57.59 -34.17
N VAL A 36 -3.68 -58.78 -33.94
CA VAL A 36 -2.93 -59.71 -34.79
C VAL A 36 -3.24 -59.58 -36.28
N GLN A 37 -2.18 -59.44 -37.09
CA GLN A 37 -2.20 -59.77 -38.51
C GLN A 37 -0.92 -60.54 -38.88
N SER A 38 -1.09 -61.84 -39.08
CA SER A 38 -0.12 -62.77 -39.65
C SER A 38 -0.36 -62.91 -41.15
N SER A 39 0.71 -62.94 -41.95
CA SER A 39 0.70 -63.37 -43.36
C SER A 39 2.13 -63.82 -43.76
N PRO A 40 2.32 -64.55 -44.87
CA PRO A 40 2.62 -65.98 -44.80
C PRO A 40 3.91 -66.36 -45.56
N GLY A 41 4.64 -67.36 -45.08
CA GLY A 41 5.81 -67.91 -45.77
C GLY A 41 5.82 -69.43 -45.66
N GLY A 42 5.43 -70.10 -46.74
CA GLY A 42 5.27 -71.56 -46.80
C GLY A 42 6.59 -72.31 -46.97
N PHE A 43 6.55 -73.61 -46.67
CA PHE A 43 7.37 -74.61 -47.34
C PHE A 43 6.70 -75.98 -47.25
N CYS A 44 6.29 -76.52 -48.39
CA CYS A 44 5.90 -77.91 -48.58
C CYS A 44 7.16 -78.74 -48.83
N LEU A 45 7.31 -79.87 -48.13
CA LEU A 45 8.16 -80.99 -48.56
C LEU A 45 7.37 -82.28 -48.33
N SER A 46 6.48 -82.56 -49.29
CA SER A 46 6.19 -83.91 -49.71
C SER A 46 7.37 -84.35 -50.59
N ASP A 47 8.07 -85.42 -50.23
CA ASP A 47 8.26 -86.60 -51.10
C ASP A 47 9.39 -87.50 -50.57
N GLY A 48 9.18 -88.81 -50.67
CA GLY A 48 10.25 -89.77 -50.90
C GLY A 48 11.03 -90.32 -49.71
N LEU A 49 10.46 -91.34 -49.05
CA LEU A 49 11.22 -92.52 -48.60
C LEU A 49 12.18 -92.97 -49.74
N ASP A 50 13.43 -93.35 -49.52
CA ASP A 50 13.88 -94.53 -48.76
C ASP A 50 15.43 -94.59 -48.85
N LEU A 51 16.07 -95.32 -47.93
CA LEU A 51 17.46 -95.82 -47.99
C LEU A 51 18.60 -94.89 -47.51
N HIS A 52 18.75 -94.68 -46.19
CA HIS A 52 20.02 -94.72 -45.42
C HIS A 52 19.83 -94.20 -43.97
N VAL A 53 19.32 -95.06 -43.08
CA VAL A 53 19.05 -94.71 -41.66
C VAL A 53 20.34 -94.47 -40.84
N GLY A 54 21.54 -94.81 -41.35
CA GLY A 54 22.82 -94.49 -40.69
C GLY A 54 23.54 -93.21 -41.19
N ALA A 55 23.21 -92.71 -42.39
CA ALA A 55 23.85 -91.50 -42.96
C ALA A 55 23.01 -90.23 -42.74
N ASN A 56 21.69 -90.37 -42.60
CA ASN A 56 20.77 -89.26 -42.39
C ASN A 56 20.99 -88.58 -41.03
N GLU A 57 21.21 -89.36 -39.96
CA GLU A 57 21.47 -88.81 -38.62
C GLU A 57 22.79 -88.02 -38.57
N LYS A 58 23.82 -88.50 -39.29
CA LYS A 58 25.11 -87.81 -39.42
C LYS A 58 24.99 -86.53 -40.27
N ALA A 59 24.22 -86.56 -41.35
CA ALA A 59 23.96 -85.37 -42.18
C ALA A 59 23.10 -84.33 -41.45
N THR A 60 22.10 -84.75 -40.65
CA THR A 60 21.31 -83.85 -39.80
C THR A 60 22.16 -83.27 -38.67
N MET A 61 23.06 -84.06 -38.06
CA MET A 61 24.00 -83.56 -37.06
C MET A 61 25.02 -82.59 -37.66
N GLN A 62 25.45 -82.82 -38.89
CA GLN A 62 26.35 -81.92 -39.61
C GLN A 62 25.64 -80.60 -39.96
N ASN A 63 24.38 -80.65 -40.43
CA ASN A 63 23.58 -79.44 -40.69
C ASN A 63 23.34 -78.62 -39.40
N LEU A 64 23.08 -79.30 -38.28
CA LEU A 64 22.95 -78.64 -36.97
C LEU A 64 24.28 -78.01 -36.53
N ASN A 65 25.40 -78.70 -36.72
CA ASN A 65 26.72 -78.17 -36.42
C ASN A 65 27.08 -76.97 -37.33
N ASP A 66 26.78 -77.01 -38.62
CA ASP A 66 27.01 -75.90 -39.55
C ASP A 66 26.14 -74.69 -39.16
N ARG A 67 24.89 -74.94 -38.75
CA ARG A 67 24.00 -73.90 -38.25
C ARG A 67 24.50 -73.32 -36.91
N LEU A 68 24.97 -74.15 -35.99
CA LEU A 68 25.61 -73.71 -34.74
C LEU A 68 26.89 -72.91 -35.02
N ALA A 69 27.70 -73.32 -36.01
CA ALA A 69 28.88 -72.57 -36.43
C ALA A 69 28.48 -71.19 -36.97
N SER A 70 27.44 -71.10 -37.79
CA SER A 70 26.92 -69.81 -38.29
C SER A 70 26.37 -68.93 -37.17
N TYR A 71 25.73 -69.51 -36.15
CA TYR A 71 25.25 -68.76 -34.98
C TYR A 71 26.41 -68.29 -34.11
N LEU A 72 27.43 -69.13 -33.88
CA LEU A 72 28.64 -68.75 -33.15
C LEU A 72 29.41 -67.64 -33.87
N GLU A 73 29.50 -67.70 -35.19
CA GLU A 73 30.09 -66.62 -35.99
C GLU A 73 29.26 -65.34 -35.90
N LYS A 74 27.93 -65.44 -35.95
CA LYS A 74 27.05 -64.28 -35.77
C LYS A 74 27.17 -63.68 -34.37
N VAL A 75 27.22 -64.49 -33.31
CA VAL A 75 27.45 -64.04 -31.93
C VAL A 75 28.78 -63.31 -31.82
N ARG A 76 29.88 -63.86 -32.39
CA ARG A 76 31.18 -63.20 -32.41
C ARG A 76 31.17 -61.86 -33.15
N THR A 77 30.43 -61.74 -34.26
CA THR A 77 30.29 -60.44 -34.95
C THR A 77 29.52 -59.43 -34.11
N LEU A 78 28.42 -59.85 -33.47
CA LEU A 78 27.62 -58.99 -32.61
C LEU A 78 28.38 -58.56 -31.36
N GLU A 79 29.17 -59.45 -30.75
CA GLU A 79 30.04 -59.12 -29.62
C GLU A 79 31.09 -58.08 -30.01
N LYS A 80 31.70 -58.19 -31.20
CA LYS A 80 32.63 -57.18 -31.71
C LYS A 80 31.95 -55.84 -31.93
N GLU A 81 30.80 -55.83 -32.61
CA GLU A 81 30.02 -54.61 -32.85
C GLU A 81 29.57 -53.95 -31.53
N ASN A 82 29.15 -54.75 -30.54
CA ASN A 82 28.73 -54.24 -29.25
C ASN A 82 29.91 -53.64 -28.46
N ASN A 83 31.07 -54.31 -28.47
CA ASN A 83 32.30 -53.77 -27.88
C ASN A 83 32.75 -52.45 -28.54
N GLU A 84 32.60 -52.32 -29.86
CA GLU A 84 32.88 -51.07 -30.57
C GLU A 84 31.90 -49.95 -30.21
N LEU A 85 30.60 -50.27 -30.09
CA LEU A 85 29.59 -49.30 -29.66
C LEU A 85 29.83 -48.85 -28.21
N GLU A 86 30.18 -49.76 -27.31
CA GLU A 86 30.53 -49.42 -25.92
C GLU A 86 31.77 -48.52 -25.83
N LYS A 87 32.78 -48.74 -26.69
CA LYS A 87 33.94 -47.85 -26.79
C LYS A 87 33.52 -46.46 -27.27
N LYS A 88 32.72 -46.37 -28.34
CA LYS A 88 32.20 -45.11 -28.87
C LYS A 88 31.34 -44.36 -27.84
N ILE A 89 30.52 -45.07 -27.06
CA ILE A 89 29.71 -44.49 -25.98
C ILE A 89 30.63 -43.93 -24.88
N ARG A 90 31.64 -44.69 -24.45
CA ARG A 90 32.61 -44.21 -23.46
C ARG A 90 33.38 -42.99 -23.96
N GLU A 91 33.88 -43.02 -25.19
CA GLU A 91 34.54 -41.88 -25.84
C GLU A 91 33.61 -40.67 -25.96
N TRP A 92 32.32 -40.88 -26.27
CA TRP A 92 31.33 -39.80 -26.30
C TRP A 92 31.13 -39.18 -24.92
N TYR A 93 31.05 -39.97 -23.85
CA TYR A 93 30.94 -39.45 -22.49
C TYR A 93 32.22 -38.72 -22.03
N MET A 94 33.40 -39.20 -22.43
CA MET A 94 34.68 -38.51 -22.12
C MET A 94 34.83 -37.20 -22.91
N ASN A 95 34.43 -37.19 -24.17
CA ASN A 95 34.50 -36.01 -25.04
C ASN A 95 33.34 -35.04 -24.82
N LYS A 96 32.31 -35.43 -24.06
CA LYS A 96 31.26 -34.53 -23.57
C LYS A 96 31.81 -33.67 -22.43
N THR A 97 32.80 -32.84 -22.72
CA THR A 97 33.07 -31.71 -21.84
C THR A 97 31.81 -30.84 -21.83
N VAL A 98 31.33 -30.50 -20.63
CA VAL A 98 30.23 -29.57 -20.45
C VAL A 98 30.64 -28.30 -21.17
N VAL A 99 29.93 -27.94 -22.24
CA VAL A 99 30.13 -26.67 -22.95
C VAL A 99 29.66 -25.56 -22.01
N CYS A 100 30.51 -25.19 -21.06
CA CYS A 100 30.32 -24.00 -20.26
C CYS A 100 30.48 -22.81 -21.20
N HIS A 101 29.36 -22.23 -21.61
CA HIS A 101 29.39 -20.90 -22.24
C HIS A 101 29.90 -19.91 -21.20
N ASP A 102 30.91 -19.13 -21.55
CA ASP A 102 31.46 -18.10 -20.68
C ASP A 102 30.51 -16.90 -20.59
N HIS A 103 29.63 -16.92 -19.59
CA HIS A 103 28.67 -15.83 -19.33
C HIS A 103 29.29 -14.65 -18.56
N SER A 104 30.60 -14.67 -18.31
CA SER A 104 31.32 -13.69 -17.49
C SER A 104 31.09 -12.25 -17.95
N HIS A 105 31.06 -12.00 -19.27
CA HIS A 105 30.82 -10.66 -19.80
C HIS A 105 29.39 -10.14 -19.52
N TYR A 106 28.38 -11.02 -19.52
CA TYR A 106 27.01 -10.65 -19.14
C TYR A 106 26.90 -10.31 -17.65
N LEU A 107 27.69 -10.96 -16.79
CA LEU A 107 27.69 -10.63 -15.37
C LEU A 107 28.25 -9.23 -15.11
N ALA A 108 29.26 -8.79 -15.87
CA ALA A 108 29.79 -7.44 -15.78
C ALA A 108 28.76 -6.38 -16.21
N THR A 109 28.03 -6.62 -17.32
CA THR A 109 26.98 -5.69 -17.77
C THR A 109 25.78 -5.67 -16.81
N ILE A 110 25.37 -6.82 -16.27
CA ILE A 110 24.32 -6.90 -15.25
C ILE A 110 24.72 -6.13 -13.98
N LYS A 111 26.00 -6.20 -13.58
CA LYS A 111 26.51 -5.46 -12.42
C LYS A 111 26.44 -3.95 -12.64
N ASP A 112 26.95 -3.46 -13.77
CA ASP A 112 26.88 -2.04 -14.13
C ASP A 112 25.43 -1.54 -14.21
N LEU A 113 24.50 -2.34 -14.77
CA LEU A 113 23.07 -2.00 -14.78
C LEU A 113 22.47 -1.94 -13.36
N LYS A 114 22.83 -2.88 -12.48
CA LYS A 114 22.39 -2.86 -11.08
C LYS A 114 22.92 -1.63 -10.33
N ASP A 115 24.18 -1.27 -10.55
CA ASP A 115 24.78 -0.09 -9.93
C ASP A 115 24.10 1.20 -10.40
N LYS A 116 23.81 1.30 -11.71
CA LYS A 116 23.02 2.41 -12.28
C LYS A 116 21.60 2.49 -11.70
N ILE A 117 20.93 1.36 -11.52
CA ILE A 117 19.61 1.30 -10.88
C ILE A 117 19.69 1.77 -9.42
N CYS A 118 20.68 1.31 -8.66
CA CYS A 118 20.88 1.72 -7.27
C CYS A 118 21.16 3.22 -7.17
N PHE A 119 22.02 3.76 -8.05
CA PHE A 119 22.33 5.18 -8.13
C PHE A 119 21.08 6.01 -8.47
N ALA A 120 20.33 5.61 -9.49
CA ALA A 120 19.08 6.27 -9.87
C ALA A 120 18.04 6.21 -8.74
N SER A 121 17.93 5.08 -8.05
CA SER A 121 17.04 4.92 -6.90
C SER A 121 17.42 5.83 -5.73
N SER A 122 18.73 5.98 -5.46
CA SER A 122 19.23 6.90 -4.42
C SER A 122 18.94 8.36 -4.78
N ILE A 123 19.12 8.76 -6.04
CA ILE A 123 18.78 10.12 -6.49
C ILE A 123 17.27 10.34 -6.37
N ASN A 124 16.45 9.39 -6.80
CA ASN A 124 15.00 9.50 -6.70
C ASN A 124 14.56 9.66 -5.24
N ALA A 125 15.11 8.87 -4.32
CA ALA A 125 14.85 9.02 -2.89
C ALA A 125 15.23 10.42 -2.38
N LYS A 126 16.38 10.96 -2.81
CA LYS A 126 16.79 12.33 -2.46
C LYS A 126 15.81 13.38 -2.97
N VAL A 127 15.39 13.28 -4.24
CA VAL A 127 14.41 14.20 -4.84
C VAL A 127 13.07 14.13 -4.13
N ILE A 128 12.61 12.94 -3.74
CA ILE A 128 11.37 12.77 -2.96
C ILE A 128 11.49 13.49 -1.60
N LEU A 129 12.61 13.34 -0.90
CA LEU A 129 12.85 14.05 0.36
C LEU A 129 12.89 15.56 0.19
N GLU A 130 13.49 16.07 -0.89
CA GLU A 130 13.50 17.50 -1.21
C GLU A 130 12.09 18.01 -1.54
N ILE A 131 11.27 17.22 -2.26
CA ILE A 131 9.86 17.53 -2.52
C ILE A 131 9.07 17.60 -1.21
N ASP A 132 9.25 16.63 -0.31
CA ASP A 132 8.52 16.62 0.96
C ASP A 132 8.99 17.77 1.88
N ASN A 133 10.28 18.08 1.90
CA ASN A 133 10.81 19.23 2.62
C ASN A 133 10.23 20.57 2.10
N THR A 134 10.19 20.74 0.77
CA THR A 134 9.64 21.96 0.16
C THR A 134 8.14 22.09 0.37
N LYS A 135 7.39 20.98 0.37
CA LYS A 135 5.96 20.97 0.73
C LYS A 135 5.75 21.37 2.19
N LEU A 136 6.48 20.77 3.13
CA LEU A 136 6.38 21.13 4.55
C LEU A 136 6.72 22.61 4.79
N ALA A 137 7.74 23.14 4.11
CA ALA A 137 8.06 24.56 4.17
C ALA A 137 6.94 25.45 3.59
N ALA A 138 6.31 25.03 2.50
CA ALA A 138 5.18 25.75 1.92
C ALA A 138 3.97 25.77 2.85
N ASP A 139 3.64 24.63 3.46
CA ASP A 139 2.53 24.50 4.43
C ASP A 139 2.80 25.37 5.68
N ASP A 140 4.05 25.38 6.17
CA ASP A 140 4.47 26.26 7.27
C ASP A 140 4.30 27.74 6.92
N PHE A 141 4.67 28.16 5.71
CA PHE A 141 4.46 29.53 5.26
C PHE A 141 2.99 29.86 5.07
N GLN A 142 2.18 28.93 4.58
CA GLN A 142 0.74 29.11 4.44
C GLN A 142 0.07 29.30 5.81
N MET A 143 0.43 28.50 6.80
CA MET A 143 -0.06 28.64 8.18
C MET A 143 0.36 29.97 8.80
N LYS A 144 1.63 30.36 8.63
CA LYS A 144 2.13 31.68 9.09
C LYS A 144 1.39 32.83 8.42
N PHE A 145 1.16 32.75 7.11
CA PHE A 145 0.42 33.76 6.37
C PHE A 145 -1.04 33.86 6.84
N ALA A 146 -1.73 32.73 7.05
CA ALA A 146 -3.09 32.72 7.55
C ALA A 146 -3.20 33.34 8.96
N ASN A 147 -2.24 33.03 9.84
CA ASN A 147 -2.17 33.62 11.18
C ASN A 147 -1.92 35.13 11.10
N GLU A 148 -0.95 35.57 10.30
CA GLU A 148 -0.64 37.00 10.12
C GLU A 148 -1.83 37.75 9.51
N GLN A 149 -2.52 37.16 8.53
CA GLN A 149 -3.72 37.72 7.93
C GLN A 149 -4.85 37.86 8.96
N SER A 150 -5.06 36.86 9.81
CA SER A 150 -6.06 36.90 10.88
C SER A 150 -5.74 38.01 11.90
N MET A 151 -4.48 38.12 12.31
CA MET A 151 -4.02 39.19 13.22
C MET A 151 -4.19 40.57 12.59
N ARG A 152 -3.83 40.71 11.31
CA ARG A 152 -4.02 41.95 10.56
C ARG A 152 -5.50 42.36 10.49
N LEU A 153 -6.40 41.43 10.17
CA LEU A 153 -7.84 41.71 10.11
C LEU A 153 -8.40 42.12 11.48
N ALA A 154 -7.93 41.51 12.57
CA ALA A 154 -8.31 41.92 13.92
C ALA A 154 -7.86 43.35 14.22
N VAL A 155 -6.60 43.69 13.91
CA VAL A 155 -6.06 45.05 14.10
C VAL A 155 -6.78 46.08 13.20
N GLU A 156 -7.12 45.72 11.96
CA GLU A 156 -7.90 46.57 11.07
C GLU A 156 -9.32 46.81 11.62
N ALA A 157 -9.96 45.78 12.19
CA ALA A 157 -11.26 45.91 12.84
C ALA A 157 -11.20 46.82 14.08
N ASP A 158 -10.18 46.67 14.92
CA ASP A 158 -9.94 47.51 16.09
C ASP A 158 -9.69 48.97 15.69
N SER A 159 -8.85 49.20 14.67
CA SER A 159 -8.58 50.54 14.12
C SER A 159 -9.86 51.20 13.57
N ALA A 160 -10.68 50.44 12.85
CA ALA A 160 -11.99 50.92 12.39
C ALA A 160 -12.96 51.20 13.57
N GLY A 161 -12.90 50.38 14.62
CA GLY A 161 -13.64 50.61 15.87
C GLY A 161 -13.23 51.90 16.57
N LEU A 162 -11.92 52.13 16.72
CA LEU A 162 -11.38 53.36 17.33
C LEU A 162 -11.74 54.61 16.51
N ARG A 163 -11.72 54.53 15.18
CA ARG A 163 -12.19 55.63 14.32
C ARG A 163 -13.66 55.95 14.55
N ARG A 164 -14.53 54.94 14.60
CA ARG A 164 -15.96 55.14 14.92
C ARG A 164 -16.17 55.74 16.30
N GLY A 165 -15.41 55.28 17.30
CA GLY A 165 -15.47 55.85 18.65
C GLY A 165 -15.01 57.30 18.70
N LEU A 166 -13.98 57.67 17.93
CA LEU A 166 -13.55 59.06 17.77
C LEU A 166 -14.63 59.92 17.11
N ASP A 167 -15.29 59.42 16.07
CA ASP A 167 -16.38 60.12 15.39
C ASP A 167 -17.57 60.32 16.35
N GLU A 168 -17.95 59.31 17.12
CA GLU A 168 -18.99 59.42 18.16
C GLU A 168 -18.64 60.44 19.25
N LEU A 169 -17.40 60.43 19.75
CA LEU A 169 -16.93 61.43 20.70
C LEU A 169 -16.94 62.85 20.11
N ASN A 170 -16.60 63.02 18.83
CA ASN A 170 -16.67 64.30 18.15
C ASN A 170 -18.11 64.80 17.99
N MET A 171 -19.06 63.92 17.67
CA MET A 171 -20.49 64.26 17.62
C MET A 171 -20.98 64.69 19.00
N ASN A 172 -20.69 63.91 20.04
CA ASN A 172 -21.04 64.26 21.43
C ASN A 172 -20.41 65.60 21.86
N ARG A 173 -19.16 65.87 21.48
CA ARG A 173 -18.50 67.15 21.73
C ARG A 173 -19.24 68.30 21.04
N MET A 174 -19.60 68.13 19.77
CA MET A 174 -20.34 69.14 19.01
C MET A 174 -21.73 69.39 19.60
N ASP A 175 -22.42 68.35 20.05
CA ASP A 175 -23.72 68.48 20.71
C ASP A 175 -23.62 69.25 22.03
N LEU A 176 -22.60 68.94 22.85
CA LEU A 176 -22.33 69.69 24.08
C LEU A 176 -21.93 71.14 23.82
N GLU A 177 -21.15 71.40 22.77
CA GLU A 177 -20.76 72.75 22.35
C GLU A 177 -21.99 73.55 21.87
N ASN A 178 -22.89 72.92 21.12
CA ASN A 178 -24.16 73.51 20.71
C ASN A 178 -25.08 73.83 21.91
N GLN A 179 -25.19 72.90 22.87
CA GLN A 179 -25.95 73.14 24.11
C GLN A 179 -25.34 74.28 24.92
N TYR A 180 -24.01 74.34 25.02
CA TYR A 180 -23.29 75.40 25.71
C TYR A 180 -23.53 76.77 25.06
N GLU A 181 -23.42 76.89 23.73
CA GLU A 181 -23.69 78.15 23.03
C GLU A 181 -25.18 78.54 23.11
N SER A 182 -26.11 77.57 23.06
CA SER A 182 -27.54 77.83 23.29
C SER A 182 -27.80 78.41 24.68
N LEU A 183 -27.26 77.79 25.73
CA LEU A 183 -27.37 78.27 27.11
C LEU A 183 -26.74 79.66 27.30
N LYS A 184 -25.64 79.93 26.61
CA LYS A 184 -24.97 81.23 26.64
C LYS A 184 -25.80 82.32 25.98
N VAL A 185 -26.47 82.03 24.86
CA VAL A 185 -27.43 82.95 24.23
C VAL A 185 -28.63 83.19 25.15
N GLU A 186 -29.18 82.13 25.76
CA GLU A 186 -30.28 82.25 26.72
C GLU A 186 -29.91 83.13 27.92
N LEU A 187 -28.70 82.96 28.46
CA LEU A 187 -28.17 83.81 29.53
C LEU A 187 -28.12 85.29 29.13
N ILE A 188 -27.63 85.59 27.93
CA ILE A 188 -27.56 86.97 27.42
C ILE A 188 -28.97 87.55 27.27
N MET A 189 -29.89 86.80 26.67
CA MET A 189 -31.29 87.20 26.51
C MET A 189 -31.95 87.46 27.87
N LEU A 190 -31.72 86.61 28.86
CA LEU A 190 -32.27 86.78 30.21
C LEU A 190 -31.71 88.03 30.90
N GLN A 191 -30.42 88.34 30.70
CA GLN A 191 -29.79 89.55 31.22
C GLN A 191 -30.33 90.82 30.55
N GLU A 192 -30.52 90.81 29.23
CA GLU A 192 -31.12 91.94 28.51
C GLU A 192 -32.57 92.15 28.92
N ASN A 193 -33.36 91.08 28.97
CA ASN A 193 -34.75 91.14 29.40
C ASN A 193 -34.87 91.65 30.84
N HIS A 194 -34.02 91.19 31.76
CA HIS A 194 -33.98 91.73 33.12
C HIS A 194 -33.60 93.22 33.18
N LYS A 195 -32.65 93.67 32.35
CA LYS A 195 -32.29 95.10 32.25
C LYS A 195 -33.45 95.93 31.73
N GLU A 196 -34.15 95.44 30.70
CA GLU A 196 -35.32 96.11 30.13
C GLU A 196 -36.49 96.15 31.11
N GLU A 197 -36.78 95.04 31.79
CA GLU A 197 -37.77 94.99 32.86
C GLU A 197 -37.43 95.99 33.97
N MET A 198 -36.18 96.03 34.45
CA MET A 198 -35.75 96.99 35.47
C MET A 198 -35.83 98.44 34.98
N ALA A 199 -35.54 98.71 33.71
CA ALA A 199 -35.72 100.03 33.11
C ALA A 199 -37.22 100.41 33.03
N SER A 200 -38.07 99.45 32.66
CA SER A 200 -39.52 99.61 32.59
C SER A 200 -40.13 99.80 33.99
N PHE A 201 -39.66 99.08 35.01
CA PHE A 201 -40.09 99.24 36.40
C PHE A 201 -39.63 100.59 36.94
N ARG A 202 -38.41 101.05 36.61
CA ARG A 202 -37.96 102.40 36.96
C ARG A 202 -38.80 103.49 36.28
N SER A 203 -39.19 103.31 35.01
CA SER A 203 -40.06 104.27 34.33
C SER A 203 -41.49 104.26 34.87
N ARG A 204 -42.02 103.08 35.25
CA ARG A 204 -43.34 102.92 35.90
C ARG A 204 -43.40 103.48 37.32
N VAL A 205 -42.34 103.29 38.10
CA VAL A 205 -42.23 103.84 39.46
C VAL A 205 -41.97 105.37 39.41
N GLY A 206 -41.39 105.90 38.32
CA GLY A 206 -41.24 107.34 38.08
C GLY A 206 -42.49 108.05 37.53
N GLY A 207 -43.56 107.31 37.23
CA GLY A 207 -44.76 107.83 36.57
C GLY A 207 -46.04 107.19 37.10
N GLN A 208 -46.26 107.23 38.42
CA GLN A 208 -47.59 106.97 38.97
C GLN A 208 -48.44 108.24 38.80
N VAL A 209 -49.01 108.40 37.60
CA VAL A 209 -50.09 109.34 37.33
C VAL A 209 -51.25 108.55 36.73
N GLU A 210 -52.31 108.46 37.50
CA GLU A 210 -53.61 107.95 37.09
C GLU A 210 -54.19 108.88 36.02
N VAL A 211 -54.25 108.39 34.78
CA VAL A 211 -54.80 109.12 33.64
C VAL A 211 -55.82 108.23 32.94
N SER A 212 -57.05 108.34 33.42
CA SER A 212 -58.26 107.94 32.71
C SER A 212 -58.48 108.90 31.54
N VAL A 213 -58.26 108.45 30.30
CA VAL A 213 -58.70 109.20 29.12
C VAL A 213 -59.47 108.28 28.18
N ASP A 214 -60.67 108.77 27.91
CA ASP A 214 -61.77 108.31 27.12
C ASP A 214 -61.39 108.06 25.64
N ALA A 215 -61.69 106.87 25.13
CA ALA A 215 -61.45 106.48 23.75
C ALA A 215 -62.77 106.49 22.96
N SER A 216 -62.83 107.35 21.94
CA SER A 216 -63.87 107.43 20.90
C SER A 216 -64.18 106.05 20.29
N PRO A 217 -65.42 105.77 19.81
CA PRO A 217 -65.91 104.40 19.58
C PRO A 217 -65.05 103.62 18.59
N SER A 218 -64.33 102.65 19.13
CA SER A 218 -63.54 101.68 18.38
C SER A 218 -64.42 100.80 17.49
N PRO A 219 -63.96 100.39 16.30
CA PRO A 219 -64.67 99.42 15.46
C PRO A 219 -64.91 98.14 16.27
N ASP A 220 -66.09 97.53 16.09
CA ASP A 220 -66.69 96.46 16.89
C ASP A 220 -65.67 95.38 17.35
N LEU A 221 -65.04 95.65 18.49
CA LEU A 221 -63.98 94.83 19.08
C LEU A 221 -64.50 93.41 19.36
N ASN A 222 -65.80 93.29 19.60
CA ASN A 222 -66.43 92.01 19.90
C ASN A 222 -66.44 91.09 18.67
N LYS A 223 -66.59 91.65 17.47
CA LYS A 223 -66.49 90.92 16.21
C LYS A 223 -65.05 90.47 15.93
N ALA A 224 -64.08 91.38 16.06
CA ALA A 224 -62.66 91.03 15.91
C ALA A 224 -62.19 90.00 16.95
N MET A 225 -62.63 90.12 18.20
CA MET A 225 -62.32 89.14 19.26
C MET A 225 -63.00 87.79 19.01
N SER A 226 -64.19 87.77 18.42
CA SER A 226 -64.87 86.52 18.04
C SER A 226 -64.18 85.84 16.86
N GLU A 227 -63.77 86.59 15.83
CA GLU A 227 -62.99 86.07 14.70
C GLU A 227 -61.63 85.52 15.15
N VAL A 228 -60.95 86.20 16.09
CA VAL A 228 -59.70 85.72 16.68
C VAL A 228 -59.92 84.44 17.50
N ARG A 229 -61.00 84.35 18.28
CA ARG A 229 -61.35 83.11 19.00
C ARG A 229 -61.62 81.95 18.06
N GLU A 230 -62.43 82.17 17.03
CA GLU A 230 -62.77 81.13 16.05
C GLU A 230 -61.51 80.66 15.29
N TYR A 231 -60.60 81.59 14.95
CA TYR A 231 -59.31 81.25 14.35
C TYR A 231 -58.48 80.35 15.28
N TYR A 232 -58.31 80.72 16.55
CA TYR A 232 -57.55 79.92 17.52
C TYR A 232 -58.22 78.58 17.85
N GLU A 233 -59.54 78.54 18.00
CA GLU A 233 -60.27 77.28 18.18
C GLU A 233 -60.08 76.35 16.97
N SER A 234 -60.16 76.90 15.75
CA SER A 234 -59.90 76.11 14.54
C SER A 234 -58.46 75.61 14.48
N LEU A 235 -57.49 76.41 14.92
CA LEU A 235 -56.07 76.05 14.97
C LEU A 235 -55.81 74.96 16.02
N ILE A 236 -56.42 75.07 17.20
CA ILE A 236 -56.34 74.05 18.25
C ILE A 236 -56.95 72.73 17.78
N ILE A 237 -58.11 72.77 17.12
CA ILE A 237 -58.76 71.56 16.57
C ILE A 237 -57.89 70.93 15.47
N LYS A 238 -57.29 71.74 14.59
CA LYS A 238 -56.34 71.25 13.57
C LYS A 238 -55.11 70.62 14.19
N ASN A 239 -54.44 71.31 15.11
CA ASN A 239 -53.27 70.78 15.84
C ASN A 239 -53.60 69.49 16.59
N ARG A 240 -54.78 69.40 17.25
CA ARG A 240 -55.20 68.18 17.94
C ARG A 240 -55.36 67.01 16.97
N LYS A 241 -56.00 67.24 15.81
CA LYS A 241 -56.18 66.21 14.78
C LYS A 241 -54.84 65.79 14.17
N GLU A 242 -53.98 66.74 13.83
CA GLU A 242 -52.65 66.47 13.28
C GLU A 242 -51.81 65.65 14.27
N LEU A 243 -51.82 66.03 15.55
CA LEU A 243 -51.14 65.30 16.60
C LEU A 243 -51.71 63.88 16.79
N GLU A 244 -53.03 63.72 16.76
CA GLU A 244 -53.69 62.41 16.82
C GLU A 244 -53.30 61.53 15.62
N THR A 245 -53.35 62.07 14.39
CA THR A 245 -52.92 61.33 13.20
C THR A 245 -51.43 60.96 13.25
N TRP A 246 -50.59 61.85 13.76
CA TRP A 246 -49.17 61.60 13.94
C TRP A 246 -48.91 60.49 14.97
N TYR A 247 -49.59 60.53 16.12
CA TYR A 247 -49.52 59.48 17.13
C TYR A 247 -50.03 58.14 16.59
N GLN A 248 -51.15 58.12 15.87
CA GLN A 248 -51.67 56.91 15.24
C GLN A 248 -50.66 56.34 14.22
N SER A 249 -50.08 57.19 13.38
CA SER A 249 -49.03 56.79 12.44
C SER A 249 -47.86 56.16 13.17
N LYS A 250 -47.35 56.80 14.24
CA LYS A 250 -46.22 56.26 15.01
C LYS A 250 -46.56 54.96 15.74
N MET A 251 -47.77 54.84 16.27
CA MET A 251 -48.24 53.60 16.90
C MET A 251 -48.34 52.46 15.89
N THR A 252 -48.85 52.71 14.68
CA THR A 252 -48.90 51.70 13.62
C THR A 252 -47.50 51.28 13.17
N GLU A 253 -46.56 52.23 13.03
CA GLU A 253 -45.17 51.94 12.68
C GLU A 253 -44.49 51.06 13.73
N VAL A 254 -44.63 51.41 15.01
CA VAL A 254 -44.09 50.60 16.12
C VAL A 254 -44.73 49.21 16.16
N THR A 255 -46.05 49.11 15.94
CA THR A 255 -46.75 47.81 15.91
C THR A 255 -46.21 46.92 14.79
N VAL A 256 -46.03 47.46 13.58
CA VAL A 256 -45.45 46.72 12.45
C VAL A 256 -44.01 46.29 12.74
N ILE A 257 -43.18 47.14 13.35
CA ILE A 257 -41.80 46.79 13.73
C ILE A 257 -41.81 45.65 14.75
N VAL A 258 -42.64 45.73 15.79
CA VAL A 258 -42.74 44.67 16.81
C VAL A 258 -43.21 43.35 16.19
N GLU A 259 -44.18 43.39 15.28
CA GLU A 259 -44.62 42.20 14.54
C GLU A 259 -43.48 41.60 13.70
N GLN A 260 -42.73 42.41 12.97
CA GLN A 260 -41.58 41.97 12.18
C GLN A 260 -40.47 41.38 13.04
N GLU A 261 -40.11 42.04 14.15
CA GLU A 261 -39.12 41.53 15.09
C GLU A 261 -39.57 40.22 15.75
N SER A 262 -40.86 40.10 16.08
CA SER A 262 -41.42 38.88 16.64
C SER A 262 -41.37 37.70 15.66
N GLU A 263 -41.62 37.93 14.38
CA GLU A 263 -41.52 36.89 13.35
C GLU A 263 -40.07 36.53 13.06
N ASN A 264 -39.17 37.51 13.00
CA ASN A 264 -37.72 37.25 12.87
C ASN A 264 -37.20 36.41 14.03
N LEU A 265 -37.60 36.73 15.26
CA LEU A 265 -37.27 35.92 16.43
C LEU A 265 -37.84 34.50 16.33
N ARG A 266 -39.08 34.36 15.84
CA ARG A 266 -39.72 33.05 15.63
C ARG A 266 -38.97 32.21 14.61
N LEU A 267 -38.56 32.80 13.49
CA LEU A 267 -37.77 32.13 12.45
C LEU A 267 -36.39 31.70 12.98
N ALA A 268 -35.68 32.61 13.65
CA ALA A 268 -34.39 32.29 14.28
C ALA A 268 -34.50 31.14 15.31
N LEU A 269 -35.60 31.09 16.08
CA LEU A 269 -35.86 29.97 17.00
C LEU A 269 -36.12 28.64 16.29
N ILE A 270 -36.75 28.66 15.10
CA ILE A 270 -36.95 27.45 14.28
C ILE A 270 -35.61 26.98 13.71
N GLU A 271 -34.81 27.88 13.14
CA GLU A 271 -33.47 27.58 12.62
C GLU A 271 -32.57 26.98 13.72
N LEU A 272 -32.56 27.57 14.92
CA LEU A 272 -31.81 27.03 16.06
C LEU A 272 -32.24 25.59 16.41
N LYS A 273 -33.55 25.31 16.39
CA LYS A 273 -34.06 23.95 16.64
C LYS A 273 -33.63 22.97 15.54
N GLU A 274 -33.67 23.39 14.28
CA GLU A 274 -33.19 22.57 13.16
C GLU A 274 -31.69 22.27 13.27
N LEU A 275 -30.86 23.29 13.54
CA LEU A 275 -29.43 23.11 13.78
C LEU A 275 -29.14 22.18 14.97
N LYS A 276 -29.95 22.26 16.02
CA LYS A 276 -29.82 21.36 17.18
C LYS A 276 -30.13 19.92 16.80
N ILE A 277 -31.16 19.68 15.98
CA ILE A 277 -31.52 18.34 15.49
C ILE A 277 -30.44 17.79 14.56
N THR A 278 -29.88 18.61 13.66
CA THR A 278 -28.80 18.17 12.76
C THR A 278 -27.52 17.85 13.52
N LEU A 279 -27.17 18.64 14.55
CA LEU A 279 -26.04 18.34 15.43
C LEU A 279 -26.24 17.01 16.14
N GLN A 280 -27.41 16.79 16.74
CA GLN A 280 -27.71 15.52 17.42
C GLN A 280 -27.62 14.33 16.46
N ARG A 281 -28.12 14.47 15.22
CA ARG A 281 -27.99 13.45 14.18
C ARG A 281 -26.53 13.13 13.85
N LEU A 282 -25.72 14.15 13.60
CA LEU A 282 -24.29 14.00 13.30
C LEU A 282 -23.53 13.37 14.47
N GLN A 283 -23.89 13.71 15.70
CA GLN A 283 -23.30 13.10 16.90
C GLN A 283 -23.66 11.61 17.01
N ILE A 284 -24.90 11.23 16.69
CA ILE A 284 -25.31 9.82 16.64
C ILE A 284 -24.57 9.09 15.51
N GLU A 285 -24.41 9.69 14.34
CA GLU A 285 -23.65 9.09 13.23
C GLU A 285 -22.16 8.92 13.59
N LEU A 286 -21.56 9.89 14.29
CA LEU A 286 -20.19 9.79 14.79
C LEU A 286 -20.06 8.66 15.81
N GLN A 287 -20.95 8.59 16.81
CA GLN A 287 -20.97 7.51 17.79
C GLN A 287 -21.22 6.16 17.13
N SER A 288 -22.09 6.11 16.12
CA SER A 288 -22.33 4.91 15.32
C SER A 288 -21.08 4.50 14.56
N ASN A 289 -20.32 5.42 13.95
CA ASN A 289 -19.09 5.06 13.23
C ASN A 289 -17.98 4.58 14.16
N ILE A 290 -17.84 5.18 15.35
CA ILE A 290 -16.89 4.74 16.37
C ILE A 290 -17.27 3.35 16.91
N SER A 291 -18.56 3.14 17.21
CA SER A 291 -19.08 1.85 17.70
C SER A 291 -19.17 0.77 16.63
N MET A 292 -19.38 1.15 15.36
CA MET A 292 -19.37 0.24 14.22
C MET A 292 -18.00 -0.36 13.96
N GLY A 293 -16.96 -0.03 14.75
CA GLY A 293 -15.98 -0.98 15.26
C GLY A 293 -15.16 -1.76 14.24
N THR A 294 -15.38 -1.54 12.95
CA THR A 294 -14.91 -2.39 11.87
C THR A 294 -13.41 -2.23 11.74
N LEU A 295 -12.87 -1.04 12.00
CA LEU A 295 -11.43 -0.85 12.04
C LEU A 295 -10.78 -1.55 13.26
N VAL A 296 -11.36 -1.42 14.45
CA VAL A 296 -10.81 -2.02 15.67
C VAL A 296 -10.93 -3.55 15.65
N GLU A 297 -12.06 -4.08 15.19
CA GLU A 297 -12.29 -5.51 15.03
C GLU A 297 -11.46 -6.11 13.90
N THR A 298 -11.31 -5.42 12.76
CA THR A 298 -10.42 -5.90 11.67
C THR A 298 -8.96 -5.83 12.10
N GLN A 299 -8.53 -4.73 12.74
CA GLN A 299 -7.19 -4.61 13.31
C GLN A 299 -6.93 -5.73 14.33
N GLY A 300 -7.87 -5.99 15.24
CA GLY A 300 -7.77 -7.09 16.21
C GLY A 300 -7.62 -8.46 15.55
N ARG A 301 -8.41 -8.75 14.51
CA ARG A 301 -8.29 -9.99 13.71
C ARG A 301 -6.91 -10.11 13.05
N PHE A 302 -6.41 -9.04 12.45
CA PHE A 302 -5.08 -9.05 11.82
C PHE A 302 -3.95 -9.19 12.84
N THR A 303 -4.06 -8.56 14.02
CA THR A 303 -3.08 -8.73 15.11
C THR A 303 -3.02 -10.19 15.58
N VAL A 304 -4.16 -10.85 15.74
CA VAL A 304 -4.20 -12.27 16.10
C VAL A 304 -3.57 -13.14 15.00
N GLN A 305 -3.88 -12.89 13.73
CA GLN A 305 -3.27 -13.62 12.61
C GLN A 305 -1.75 -13.43 12.54
N LEU A 306 -1.27 -12.19 12.70
CA LEU A 306 0.17 -11.89 12.74
C LEU A 306 0.86 -12.58 13.92
N SER A 307 0.24 -12.60 15.10
CA SER A 307 0.80 -13.30 16.25
C SER A 307 0.92 -14.82 16.03
N GLY A 308 -0.07 -15.43 15.36
CA GLY A 308 -0.04 -16.84 14.98
C GLY A 308 1.07 -17.15 13.98
N LEU A 309 1.24 -16.31 12.95
CA LEU A 309 2.34 -16.45 12.00
C LEU A 309 3.71 -16.28 12.68
N GLN A 310 3.85 -15.30 13.57
CA GLN A 310 5.09 -15.11 14.35
C GLN A 310 5.42 -16.33 15.21
N PHE A 311 4.43 -16.96 15.83
CA PHE A 311 4.62 -18.20 16.57
C PHE A 311 5.12 -19.34 15.67
N THR A 312 4.55 -19.49 14.46
CA THR A 312 5.03 -20.52 13.52
C THR A 312 6.46 -20.25 13.04
N VAL A 313 6.82 -18.99 12.78
CA VAL A 313 8.18 -18.62 12.39
C VAL A 313 9.17 -18.93 13.49
N THR A 314 8.90 -18.48 14.71
CA THR A 314 9.78 -18.73 15.87
C THR A 314 9.95 -20.22 16.17
N SER A 315 8.88 -21.02 16.04
CA SER A 315 8.97 -22.48 16.18
C SER A 315 9.83 -23.13 15.09
N LEU A 316 9.73 -22.67 13.84
CA LEU A 316 10.58 -23.16 12.74
C LEU A 316 12.05 -22.73 12.91
N GLU A 317 12.29 -21.51 13.38
CA GLU A 317 13.63 -21.02 13.73
C GLU A 317 14.26 -21.86 14.85
N GLU A 318 13.48 -22.21 15.88
CA GLU A 318 13.92 -23.09 16.96
C GLU A 318 14.28 -24.49 16.42
N GLN A 319 13.43 -25.09 15.59
CA GLN A 319 13.71 -26.39 14.95
C GLN A 319 14.98 -26.34 14.09
N LEU A 320 15.17 -25.28 13.30
CA LEU A 320 16.39 -25.08 12.51
C LEU A 320 17.63 -24.95 13.39
N SER A 321 17.53 -24.21 14.51
CA SER A 321 18.63 -24.06 15.46
C SER A 321 19.01 -25.39 16.11
N GLN A 322 18.01 -26.22 16.44
CA GLN A 322 18.21 -27.55 17.00
C GLN A 322 18.87 -28.50 16.01
N LEU A 323 18.42 -28.52 14.74
CA LEU A 323 19.05 -29.30 13.69
C LEU A 323 20.50 -28.87 13.45
N HIS A 324 20.76 -27.56 13.46
CA HIS A 324 22.12 -27.03 13.35
C HIS A 324 23.01 -27.53 14.50
N ALA A 325 22.53 -27.45 15.74
CA ALA A 325 23.25 -27.95 16.91
C ALA A 325 23.54 -29.46 16.79
N ASN A 326 22.57 -30.26 16.34
CA ASN A 326 22.75 -31.70 16.11
C ASN A 326 23.79 -31.99 15.04
N ILE A 327 23.79 -31.25 13.92
CA ILE A 327 24.80 -31.39 12.86
C ILE A 327 26.20 -31.08 13.38
N ILE A 328 26.36 -30.02 14.20
CA ILE A 328 27.64 -29.70 14.83
C ILE A 328 28.07 -30.85 15.77
N SER A 329 27.17 -31.36 16.61
CA SER A 329 27.46 -32.47 17.52
C SER A 329 27.91 -33.72 16.77
N HIS A 330 27.15 -34.14 15.74
CA HIS A 330 27.53 -35.29 14.92
C HIS A 330 28.85 -35.06 14.19
N ARG A 331 29.12 -33.86 13.69
CA ARG A 331 30.41 -33.54 13.08
C ARG A 331 31.56 -33.74 14.08
N GLN A 332 31.40 -33.26 15.32
CA GLN A 332 32.41 -33.47 16.37
C GLN A 332 32.59 -34.96 16.70
N GLU A 333 31.50 -35.73 16.76
CA GLU A 333 31.56 -37.19 16.94
C GLU A 333 32.29 -37.89 15.79
N TYR A 334 32.02 -37.49 14.54
CA TYR A 334 32.71 -38.01 13.36
C TYR A 334 34.19 -37.66 13.35
N ASP A 335 34.56 -36.43 13.71
CA ASP A 335 35.96 -35.99 13.80
C ASP A 335 36.70 -36.82 14.87
N MET A 336 36.10 -37.04 16.05
CA MET A 336 36.67 -37.91 17.09
C MET A 336 36.82 -39.37 16.63
N LEU A 337 35.83 -39.90 15.90
CA LEU A 337 35.90 -41.27 15.38
C LEU A 337 36.97 -41.41 14.30
N LEU A 338 37.15 -40.38 13.46
CA LEU A 338 38.21 -40.33 12.46
C LEU A 338 39.59 -40.30 13.13
N ASP A 339 39.77 -39.51 14.18
CA ASP A 339 41.00 -39.47 14.96
C ASP A 339 41.30 -40.83 15.63
N LEU A 340 40.28 -41.49 16.19
CA LEU A 340 40.44 -42.84 16.74
C LEU A 340 40.81 -43.86 15.65
N LYS A 341 40.15 -43.80 14.49
CA LYS A 341 40.38 -44.69 13.36
C LYS A 341 41.79 -44.52 12.80
N THR A 342 42.25 -43.29 12.62
CA THR A 342 43.64 -43.01 12.17
C THR A 342 44.66 -43.50 13.19
N ARG A 343 44.40 -43.34 14.50
CA ARG A 343 45.26 -43.90 15.56
C ARG A 343 45.32 -45.43 15.53
N LEU A 344 44.17 -46.10 15.41
CA LEU A 344 44.11 -47.56 15.33
C LEU A 344 44.78 -48.07 14.05
N GLU A 345 44.66 -47.36 12.92
CA GLU A 345 45.38 -47.70 11.69
C GLU A 345 46.91 -47.62 11.85
N LEU A 346 47.42 -46.64 12.61
CA LEU A 346 48.85 -46.58 12.96
C LEU A 346 49.25 -47.74 13.86
N GLU A 347 48.44 -48.09 14.85
CA GLU A 347 48.68 -49.22 15.75
C GLU A 347 48.70 -50.55 14.98
N ILE A 348 47.76 -50.76 14.05
CA ILE A 348 47.73 -51.94 13.17
C ILE A 348 48.97 -51.98 12.26
N LYS A 349 49.41 -50.85 11.71
CA LYS A 349 50.65 -50.79 10.91
C LYS A 349 51.87 -51.19 11.76
N GLU A 350 51.93 -50.72 12.99
CA GLU A 350 53.01 -51.08 13.91
C GLU A 350 52.93 -52.55 14.34
N TYR A 351 51.73 -53.07 14.63
CA TYR A 351 51.54 -54.50 14.89
C TYR A 351 51.94 -55.35 13.68
N ARG A 352 51.61 -54.94 12.45
CA ARG A 352 52.08 -55.62 11.23
C ARG A 352 53.61 -55.59 11.13
N ARG A 353 54.25 -54.43 11.38
CA ARG A 353 55.71 -54.28 11.41
C ARG A 353 56.37 -55.22 12.42
N LEU A 354 55.81 -55.33 13.63
CA LEU A 354 56.33 -56.23 14.68
C LEU A 354 56.08 -57.71 14.35
N LEU A 355 54.94 -58.03 13.74
CA LEU A 355 54.57 -59.41 13.38
C LEU A 355 55.33 -59.91 12.15
N ASP A 356 55.68 -59.02 11.22
CA ASP A 356 56.50 -59.32 10.04
C ASP A 356 57.99 -59.48 10.39
N GLY A 357 58.40 -59.22 11.64
CA GLY A 357 59.79 -59.28 12.10
C GLY A 357 60.66 -58.20 11.45
N GLU A 358 61.84 -57.93 12.03
CA GLU A 358 62.90 -57.11 11.41
C GLU A 358 63.50 -57.80 10.15
N ASP A 359 62.67 -58.23 9.19
CA ASP A 359 63.12 -58.76 7.92
C ASP A 359 63.02 -57.67 6.83
N GLU A 360 64.05 -56.82 6.80
CA GLU A 360 64.59 -56.31 5.53
C GLU A 360 65.13 -57.51 4.74
N SER A 361 64.21 -58.30 4.20
CA SER A 361 64.46 -59.29 3.17
C SER A 361 63.57 -58.91 2.00
N HIS A 362 64.20 -58.34 0.98
CA HIS A 362 63.67 -58.12 -0.36
C HIS A 362 62.63 -59.17 -0.76
N LYS A 363 61.34 -58.88 -0.51
CA LYS A 363 60.24 -59.59 -1.14
C LYS A 363 59.91 -58.80 -2.39
N GLN A 364 60.53 -59.21 -3.49
CA GLN A 364 60.12 -58.84 -4.83
C GLN A 364 58.64 -59.26 -4.97
N VAL A 365 57.74 -58.28 -4.90
CA VAL A 365 56.30 -58.51 -5.05
C VAL A 365 56.06 -58.77 -6.53
N VAL A 366 56.07 -60.04 -6.93
CA VAL A 366 55.58 -60.45 -8.25
C VAL A 366 54.06 -60.36 -8.22
N THR A 367 53.50 -59.27 -8.72
CA THR A 367 52.06 -59.13 -8.95
C THR A 367 51.64 -60.02 -10.12
N LYS A 368 51.11 -61.21 -9.81
CA LYS A 368 50.40 -62.03 -10.82
C LYS A 368 48.99 -61.48 -10.99
N ILE A 369 48.71 -60.89 -12.15
CA ILE A 369 47.36 -60.50 -12.53
C ILE A 369 46.65 -61.75 -13.04
N ILE A 370 45.66 -62.23 -12.27
CA ILE A 370 44.79 -63.33 -12.70
C ILE A 370 43.52 -62.71 -13.25
N THR A 371 43.42 -62.68 -14.57
CA THR A 371 42.23 -62.21 -15.27
C THR A 371 41.25 -63.38 -15.38
N VAL A 372 40.21 -63.37 -14.55
CA VAL A 372 39.11 -64.34 -14.64
C VAL A 372 38.02 -63.70 -15.47
N VAL A 373 37.77 -64.23 -16.66
CA VAL A 373 36.65 -63.81 -17.50
C VAL A 373 35.54 -64.83 -17.32
N GLU A 374 34.48 -64.42 -16.63
CA GLU A 374 33.25 -65.19 -16.49
C GLU A 374 32.22 -64.67 -17.48
N THR A 375 31.70 -65.55 -18.34
CA THR A 375 30.58 -65.24 -19.22
C THR A 375 29.29 -65.67 -18.53
N VAL A 376 28.46 -64.69 -18.18
CA VAL A 376 27.17 -64.90 -17.52
C VAL A 376 26.06 -64.63 -18.53
N VAL A 377 25.24 -65.64 -18.82
CA VAL A 377 24.01 -65.50 -19.60
C VAL A 377 22.84 -65.94 -18.70
N ASP A 378 21.85 -65.07 -18.51
CA ASP A 378 20.65 -65.30 -17.68
C ASP A 378 20.93 -65.81 -16.25
N GLY A 379 21.94 -65.24 -15.58
CA GLY A 379 22.16 -65.45 -14.14
C GLY A 379 22.73 -66.81 -13.73
N LYS A 380 23.20 -67.64 -14.68
CA LYS A 380 24.03 -68.83 -14.39
C LYS A 380 25.36 -68.75 -15.14
N VAL A 381 26.45 -69.07 -14.43
CA VAL A 381 27.81 -69.14 -14.99
C VAL A 381 27.94 -70.42 -15.79
N VAL A 382 28.21 -70.32 -17.10
CA VAL A 382 28.25 -71.49 -18.01
C VAL A 382 29.68 -71.87 -18.40
N GLU A 383 30.65 -70.94 -18.32
CA GLU A 383 32.07 -71.23 -18.59
C GLU A 383 32.99 -70.29 -17.80
N SER A 384 34.10 -70.83 -17.27
CA SER A 384 35.15 -70.03 -16.63
C SER A 384 36.50 -70.39 -17.26
N SER A 385 37.18 -69.39 -17.82
CA SER A 385 38.56 -69.54 -18.30
C SER A 385 39.50 -68.69 -17.44
N LYS A 386 40.64 -69.28 -17.06
CA LYS A 386 41.65 -68.67 -16.20
C LYS A 386 42.97 -68.65 -16.94
N THR A 387 43.45 -67.45 -17.27
CA THR A 387 44.81 -67.25 -17.79
C THR A 387 45.67 -66.59 -16.71
N VAL A 388 46.94 -66.97 -16.67
CA VAL A 388 47.91 -66.46 -15.70
C VAL A 388 49.05 -65.86 -16.51
N ASP A 389 49.08 -64.54 -16.59
CA ASP A 389 50.21 -63.82 -17.16
C ASP A 389 51.16 -63.44 -16.02
N VAL A 390 52.44 -63.75 -16.23
CA VAL A 390 53.53 -63.46 -15.29
C VAL A 390 54.41 -62.40 -15.94
N ASP A 391 54.15 -61.14 -15.62
CA ASP A 391 55.10 -60.08 -15.92
C ASP A 391 56.24 -60.16 -14.89
N VAL A 392 57.43 -60.48 -15.39
CA VAL A 392 58.68 -60.37 -14.63
C VAL A 392 59.25 -59.00 -14.98
N ASP A 393 59.00 -58.00 -14.13
CA ASP A 393 59.76 -56.76 -14.17
C ASP A 393 61.20 -57.08 -13.72
N GLU A 394 62.10 -57.30 -14.67
CA GLU A 394 63.54 -57.16 -14.46
C GLU A 394 63.83 -55.66 -14.27
N GLN A 395 64.46 -55.35 -13.12
CA GLN A 395 64.67 -54.01 -12.56
C GLN A 395 65.39 -53.02 -13.48
#